data_AF-A0AAU0S3H9-F1
#
_entry.id   AF-A0AAU0S3H9-F1
#
_cell.length_a   1.000
_cell.length_b   1.000
_cell.length_c   1.000
_cell.angle_alpha   90.00
_cell.angle_beta   90.00
_cell.angle_gamma   90.00
#
_symmetry.space_group_name_H-M   'P 1'
#
loop_
_entity.id
_entity.type
_entity.pdbx_description
1 polymer ?
#
loop_
_entity_poly.entity_id
_entity_poly.type
_entity_poly.pdbx_seq_one_letter_code
_entity_poly.pdbx_strand_id
1 'polypeptide(L)'
;MNELPDIVRLAISLGVDRLKGHHLWAHFGEIKNESMRRDVGAIRRWNAAVLVARQIVSEQPLSNGKLLLLENIFLLDEDDKENLAPGGQCPFLGREAWVSAVGRFDPCCAPDAQRRNLGDFGNLNDISVIDIWSGDKYRNLRTTYRNRPLCIACNMRRPVQESI
;
A
#
# COMPACT_ATOMS: atom_id res chain seq x y z
N MET A 1 10.47 -16.27 8.51
CA MET A 1 9.49 -15.17 8.69
C MET A 1 8.15 -15.85 8.78
N ASN A 2 7.78 -16.27 9.99
CA ASN A 2 6.67 -17.20 10.23
C ASN A 2 5.47 -16.51 10.90
N GLU A 3 5.57 -15.22 11.19
CA GLU A 3 4.59 -14.51 12.00
C GLU A 3 3.30 -14.19 11.24
N LEU A 4 3.36 -13.95 9.92
CA LEU A 4 2.15 -13.59 9.15
C LEU A 4 1.06 -14.69 9.27
N PRO A 5 1.34 -15.98 9.04
CA PRO A 5 0.39 -17.06 9.32
C PRO A 5 -0.18 -17.04 10.74
N ASP A 6 0.64 -16.75 11.75
CA ASP A 6 0.20 -16.75 13.15
C ASP A 6 -0.70 -15.54 13.44
N ILE A 7 -0.39 -14.37 12.88
CA ILE A 7 -1.24 -13.17 12.94
C ILE A 7 -2.59 -13.41 12.25
N VAL A 8 -2.60 -14.13 11.12
CA VAL A 8 -3.83 -14.50 10.41
C VAL A 8 -4.72 -15.40 11.26
N ARG A 9 -4.14 -16.45 11.87
CA ARG A 9 -4.89 -17.32 12.80
C ARG A 9 -5.42 -16.54 14.00
N LEU A 10 -4.61 -15.65 14.56
CA LEU A 10 -5.03 -14.78 15.65
C LEU A 10 -6.20 -13.89 15.23
N ALA A 11 -6.13 -13.23 14.06
CA ALA A 11 -7.19 -12.38 13.53
C ALA A 11 -8.51 -13.14 13.35
N ILE A 12 -8.45 -14.36 12.82
CA ILE A 12 -9.63 -15.26 12.68
C ILE A 12 -10.20 -15.59 14.06
N SER A 13 -9.35 -15.98 15.01
CA SER A 13 -9.80 -16.34 16.37
C SER A 13 -10.47 -15.18 17.12
N LEU A 14 -10.09 -13.95 16.79
CA LEU A 14 -10.68 -12.72 17.33
C LEU A 14 -11.90 -12.23 16.56
N GLY A 15 -12.30 -12.89 15.48
CA GLY A 15 -13.45 -12.47 14.65
C GLY A 15 -13.19 -11.18 13.87
N VAL A 16 -11.92 -10.86 13.57
CA VAL A 16 -11.56 -9.68 12.77
C VAL A 16 -12.04 -9.88 11.33
N ASP A 17 -12.75 -8.91 10.77
CA ASP A 17 -13.22 -9.00 9.38
C ASP A 17 -12.12 -8.78 8.34
N ARG A 18 -11.08 -8.00 8.70
CA ARG A 18 -10.02 -7.59 7.77
C ARG A 18 -8.67 -7.42 8.44
N LEU A 19 -7.65 -8.06 7.87
CA LEU A 19 -6.25 -7.88 8.22
C LEU A 19 -5.55 -7.07 7.12
N LYS A 20 -5.13 -5.85 7.43
CA LYS A 20 -4.40 -4.98 6.50
C LYS A 20 -2.91 -4.98 6.84
N GLY A 21 -2.06 -5.23 5.85
CA GLY A 21 -0.60 -5.26 6.04
C GLY A 21 0.15 -5.00 4.75
N HIS A 22 1.47 -4.86 4.83
CA HIS A 22 2.38 -4.87 3.68
C HIS A 22 3.80 -5.17 4.17
N HIS A 23 4.67 -5.62 3.29
CA HIS A 23 6.10 -5.67 3.61
C HIS A 23 6.67 -4.25 3.78
N LEU A 24 7.84 -4.15 4.40
CA LEU A 24 8.50 -2.88 4.68
C LEU A 24 8.66 -2.00 3.42
N TRP A 25 8.28 -0.73 3.53
CA TRP A 25 8.58 0.29 2.53
C TRP A 25 9.85 1.05 2.93
N ALA A 26 10.99 0.56 2.45
CA ALA A 26 12.31 1.07 2.86
C ALA A 26 12.69 2.36 2.13
N HIS A 27 12.50 3.49 2.80
CA HIS A 27 12.90 4.81 2.30
C HIS A 27 14.22 5.35 2.86
N PHE A 28 14.74 4.72 3.91
CA PHE A 28 16.00 5.07 4.58
C PHE A 28 17.04 4.01 4.27
N GLY A 29 18.32 4.41 4.13
CA GLY A 29 19.41 3.50 3.75
C GLY A 29 19.59 2.38 4.77
N GLU A 30 19.43 2.73 6.04
CA GLU A 30 19.61 1.92 7.23
C GLU A 30 18.69 0.69 7.25
N ILE A 31 17.50 0.80 6.67
CA ILE A 31 16.48 -0.26 6.67
C ILE A 31 16.33 -0.96 5.31
N LYS A 32 17.18 -0.63 4.31
CA LYS A 32 17.10 -1.27 2.98
C LYS A 32 17.31 -2.77 3.04
N ASN A 33 18.19 -3.24 3.93
CA ASN A 33 18.48 -4.66 4.11
C ASN A 33 17.35 -5.43 4.80
N GLU A 34 16.35 -4.74 5.36
CA GLU A 34 15.15 -5.35 5.94
C GLU A 34 14.02 -5.52 4.90
N SER A 35 14.15 -4.88 3.73
CA SER A 35 13.16 -4.99 2.66
C SER A 35 13.03 -6.43 2.16
N MET A 36 11.79 -6.90 1.98
CA MET A 36 11.55 -8.19 1.33
C MET A 36 11.90 -8.18 -0.16
N ARG A 37 12.17 -7.01 -0.75
CA ARG A 37 12.59 -6.85 -2.16
C ARG A 37 14.10 -6.85 -2.38
N ARG A 38 14.91 -6.89 -1.31
CA ARG A 38 16.37 -6.74 -1.41
C ARG A 38 17.02 -7.83 -2.27
N ASP A 39 16.47 -9.04 -2.25
CA ASP A 39 16.99 -10.21 -2.96
C ASP A 39 15.87 -11.23 -3.27
N VAL A 40 16.12 -12.13 -4.21
CA VAL A 40 15.15 -13.15 -4.66
C VAL A 40 14.77 -14.10 -3.51
N GLY A 41 15.71 -14.44 -2.62
CA GLY A 41 15.43 -15.28 -1.46
C GLY A 41 14.48 -14.61 -0.46
N ALA A 42 14.58 -13.30 -0.27
CA ALA A 42 13.66 -12.52 0.56
C ALA A 42 12.26 -12.47 -0.05
N ILE A 43 12.16 -12.28 -1.36
CA ILE A 43 10.88 -12.31 -2.11
C ILE A 43 10.22 -13.68 -1.94
N ARG A 44 10.97 -14.78 -2.15
CA ARG A 44 10.47 -16.15 -1.96
C ARG A 44 9.96 -16.40 -0.55
N ARG A 45 10.68 -15.93 0.48
CA ARG A 45 10.23 -16.05 1.89
C ARG A 45 8.93 -15.29 2.14
N TRP A 46 8.79 -14.09 1.58
CA TRP A 46 7.54 -13.33 1.65
C TRP A 46 6.40 -14.07 0.94
N ASN A 47 6.61 -14.46 -0.31
CA ASN A 47 5.61 -15.17 -1.12
C ASN A 47 5.14 -16.47 -0.44
N ALA A 48 6.07 -17.25 0.12
CA ALA A 48 5.73 -18.45 0.89
C ALA A 48 4.82 -18.13 2.10
N ALA A 49 5.11 -17.08 2.86
CA ALA A 49 4.28 -16.67 3.98
C ALA A 49 2.89 -16.19 3.54
N VAL A 50 2.79 -15.45 2.42
CA VAL A 50 1.52 -15.00 1.84
C VAL A 50 0.67 -16.18 1.37
N LEU A 51 1.27 -17.17 0.72
CA LEU A 51 0.55 -18.38 0.30
C LEU A 51 -0.01 -19.16 1.49
N VAL A 52 0.77 -19.34 2.56
CA VAL A 52 0.28 -19.98 3.79
C VAL A 52 -0.85 -19.17 4.43
N ALA A 53 -0.74 -17.83 4.46
CA ALA A 53 -1.80 -16.96 4.97
C ALA A 53 -3.11 -17.12 4.18
N ARG A 54 -3.03 -17.15 2.85
CA ARG A 54 -4.19 -17.38 1.97
C ARG A 54 -4.83 -18.74 2.22
N GLN A 55 -4.01 -19.78 2.38
CA GLN A 55 -4.50 -21.13 2.67
C GLN A 55 -5.31 -21.14 3.98
N ILE A 56 -4.76 -20.57 5.06
CA ILE A 56 -5.44 -20.49 6.36
C ILE A 56 -6.79 -19.78 6.22
N VAL A 57 -6.82 -18.64 5.53
CA VAL A 57 -8.07 -17.89 5.30
C VAL A 57 -9.10 -18.74 4.55
N SER A 58 -8.68 -19.49 3.52
CA SER A 58 -9.58 -20.32 2.72
C SER A 58 -10.14 -21.53 3.49
N GLU A 59 -9.40 -22.06 4.46
CA GLU A 59 -9.77 -23.23 5.24
C GLU A 59 -10.54 -22.90 6.53
N GLN A 60 -10.41 -21.66 7.02
CA GLN A 60 -10.93 -21.24 8.32
C GLN A 60 -11.85 -20.01 8.19
N PRO A 61 -13.13 -20.22 7.81
CA PRO A 61 -14.10 -19.15 7.82
C PRO A 61 -14.31 -18.60 9.24
N LEU A 62 -14.64 -17.31 9.32
CA LEU A 62 -15.08 -16.67 10.55
C LEU A 62 -16.39 -17.31 11.05
N SER A 63 -16.76 -17.06 12.31
CA SER A 63 -18.00 -17.57 12.91
C SER A 63 -19.28 -17.14 12.17
N ASN A 64 -19.20 -16.05 11.40
CA ASN A 64 -20.27 -15.55 10.55
C ASN A 64 -20.29 -16.18 9.13
N GLY A 65 -19.43 -17.17 8.86
CA GLY A 65 -19.32 -17.87 7.58
C GLY A 65 -18.55 -17.13 6.49
N LYS A 66 -18.10 -15.89 6.73
CA LYS A 66 -17.26 -15.13 5.78
C LYS A 66 -15.79 -15.49 5.94
N LEU A 67 -14.99 -15.22 4.91
CA LEU A 67 -13.54 -15.31 4.98
C LEU A 67 -12.96 -14.00 5.52
N LEU A 68 -11.86 -14.09 6.29
CA LEU A 68 -11.05 -12.93 6.65
C LEU A 68 -10.51 -12.26 5.38
N LEU A 69 -10.69 -10.95 5.24
CA LEU A 69 -10.12 -10.21 4.11
C LEU A 69 -8.64 -9.86 4.37
N LEU A 70 -7.73 -10.36 3.54
CA LEU A 70 -6.32 -9.92 3.52
C LEU A 70 -6.19 -8.68 2.62
N GLU A 71 -5.95 -7.51 3.22
CA GLU A 71 -5.81 -6.26 2.47
C GLU A 71 -4.34 -5.83 2.37
N ASN A 72 -3.89 -5.58 1.14
CA ASN A 72 -2.54 -5.09 0.82
C ASN A 72 -1.39 -6.11 1.08
N ILE A 73 -1.75 -7.38 1.22
CA ILE A 73 -0.84 -8.52 1.38
C ILE A 73 -0.83 -9.31 0.06
N PHE A 74 0.10 -8.97 -0.83
CA PHE A 74 0.19 -9.54 -2.18
C PHE A 74 1.50 -10.28 -2.40
N LEU A 75 1.53 -11.16 -3.39
CA LEU A 75 2.78 -11.74 -3.86
C LEU A 75 3.65 -10.65 -4.50
N LEU A 76 4.96 -10.80 -4.36
CA LEU A 76 5.96 -9.98 -4.99
C LEU A 76 6.49 -10.67 -6.25
N ASP A 77 6.74 -9.89 -7.29
CA ASP A 77 7.39 -10.33 -8.51
C ASP A 77 8.89 -10.55 -8.25
N GLU A 78 9.42 -11.72 -8.64
CA GLU A 78 10.84 -12.04 -8.52
C GLU A 78 11.70 -11.28 -9.53
N ASP A 79 11.09 -10.89 -10.68
CA ASP A 79 11.76 -10.29 -11.83
C ASP A 79 11.66 -8.76 -11.85
N ASP A 80 10.66 -8.16 -11.18
CA ASP A 80 10.47 -6.71 -11.10
C ASP A 80 10.43 -6.21 -9.64
N LYS A 81 11.59 -5.76 -9.16
CA LYS A 81 11.75 -5.23 -7.80
C LYS A 81 11.33 -3.77 -7.66
N GLU A 82 11.12 -3.06 -8.76
CA GLU A 82 10.95 -1.60 -8.75
C GLU A 82 9.51 -1.18 -9.03
N ASN A 83 8.83 -1.83 -9.98
CA ASN A 83 7.42 -1.58 -10.27
C ASN A 83 6.54 -2.61 -9.56
N LEU A 84 6.07 -2.24 -8.37
CA LEU A 84 5.46 -3.18 -7.43
C LEU A 84 4.04 -3.61 -7.79
N ALA A 85 3.39 -2.86 -8.66
CA ALA A 85 2.03 -3.15 -9.10
C ALA A 85 1.85 -2.60 -10.52
N PRO A 86 2.40 -3.25 -11.55
CA PRO A 86 2.22 -2.85 -12.95
C PRO A 86 0.72 -2.71 -13.25
N GLY A 87 0.30 -1.59 -13.84
CA GLY A 87 -1.12 -1.26 -14.08
C GLY A 87 -1.97 -0.96 -12.83
N GLY A 88 -1.50 -1.35 -11.64
CA GLY A 88 -2.22 -1.27 -10.36
C GLY A 88 -2.70 0.15 -10.00
N GLN A 89 -3.80 0.24 -9.28
CA GLN A 89 -4.40 1.53 -8.91
C GLN A 89 -3.88 2.03 -7.56
N CYS A 90 -3.68 3.34 -7.44
CA CYS A 90 -3.49 3.97 -6.12
C CYS A 90 -4.82 3.93 -5.34
N PRO A 91 -4.84 3.43 -4.09
CA PRO A 91 -6.06 3.41 -3.29
C PRO A 91 -6.41 4.76 -2.66
N PHE A 92 -5.52 5.75 -2.73
CA PHE A 92 -5.68 7.04 -2.03
C PHE A 92 -6.01 8.20 -2.97
N LEU A 93 -5.31 8.32 -4.10
CA LEU A 93 -5.51 9.44 -5.03
C LEU A 93 -6.95 9.49 -5.56
N GLY A 94 -7.61 10.63 -5.33
CA GLY A 94 -9.02 10.84 -5.68
C GLY A 94 -10.01 10.14 -4.75
N ARG A 95 -9.57 9.59 -3.61
CA ARG A 95 -10.43 8.95 -2.59
C ARG A 95 -10.20 9.51 -1.19
N GLU A 96 -8.95 9.86 -0.86
CA GLU A 96 -8.55 10.41 0.43
C GLU A 96 -7.76 11.70 0.25
N ALA A 97 -7.90 12.62 1.20
CA ALA A 97 -7.11 13.85 1.31
C ALA A 97 -6.32 13.82 2.61
N TRP A 98 -5.05 14.20 2.55
CA TRP A 98 -4.19 14.30 3.73
C TRP A 98 -3.88 15.77 3.98
N VAL A 99 -3.91 16.18 5.24
CA VAL A 99 -3.61 17.56 5.64
C VAL A 99 -2.54 17.52 6.72
N SER A 100 -1.43 18.20 6.47
CA SER A 100 -0.36 18.31 7.48
C SER A 100 -0.81 19.17 8.67
N ALA A 101 -0.06 19.12 9.77
CA ALA A 101 -0.32 19.94 10.95
C ALA A 101 -0.30 21.46 10.68
N VAL A 102 0.30 21.90 9.57
CA VAL A 102 0.37 23.31 9.16
C VAL A 102 -0.66 23.68 8.08
N GLY A 103 -1.63 22.80 7.81
CA GLY A 103 -2.70 23.04 6.83
C GLY A 103 -2.36 22.71 5.38
N ARG A 104 -1.11 22.35 5.06
CA ARG A 104 -0.73 21.96 3.69
C ARG A 104 -1.49 20.71 3.25
N PHE A 105 -2.03 20.75 2.03
CA PHE A 105 -2.63 19.59 1.38
C PHE A 105 -1.55 18.63 0.88
N ASP A 106 -1.63 17.38 1.32
CA ASP A 106 -0.76 16.29 0.91
C ASP A 106 -1.58 15.25 0.12
N PRO A 107 -1.10 14.77 -1.04
CA PRO A 107 -1.91 13.93 -1.94
C PRO A 107 -1.97 12.46 -1.52
N CYS A 108 -1.15 12.01 -0.57
CA CYS A 108 -1.10 10.62 -0.12
C CYS A 108 -0.32 10.43 1.20
N CYS A 109 -0.32 9.18 1.70
CA CYS A 109 0.33 8.76 2.94
C CYS A 109 1.87 8.60 2.87
N ALA A 110 2.50 8.85 1.72
CA ALA A 110 3.94 8.64 1.57
C ALA A 110 4.74 9.59 2.48
N PRO A 111 5.98 9.24 2.88
CA PRO A 111 6.73 10.07 3.80
C PRO A 111 7.00 11.47 3.22
N ASP A 112 7.09 12.47 4.11
CA ASP A 112 6.94 13.89 3.76
C ASP A 112 7.89 14.36 2.66
N ALA A 113 9.19 14.07 2.81
CA ALA A 113 10.20 14.48 1.83
C ALA A 113 9.94 13.88 0.44
N GLN A 114 9.47 12.63 0.38
CA GLN A 114 9.18 11.92 -0.85
C GLN A 114 7.93 12.48 -1.52
N ARG A 115 6.82 12.62 -0.76
CA ARG A 115 5.53 13.06 -1.33
C ARG A 115 5.56 14.49 -1.86
N ARG A 116 6.41 15.37 -1.33
CA ARG A 116 6.60 16.73 -1.86
C ARG A 116 7.04 16.73 -3.34
N ASN A 117 7.71 15.68 -3.82
CA ASN A 117 8.07 15.53 -5.23
C ASN A 117 6.87 15.25 -6.16
N LEU A 118 5.68 14.98 -5.61
CA LEU A 118 4.45 14.81 -6.39
C LEU A 118 3.81 16.15 -6.79
N GLY A 119 4.23 17.25 -6.16
CA GLY A 119 3.77 18.60 -6.42
C GLY A 119 3.32 19.35 -5.17
N ASP A 120 3.10 20.65 -5.35
CA ASP A 120 2.47 21.52 -4.36
C ASP A 120 1.04 21.86 -4.78
N PHE A 121 0.09 21.49 -3.92
CA PHE A 121 -1.34 21.58 -4.14
C PHE A 121 -1.99 22.73 -3.37
N GLY A 122 -1.26 23.38 -2.45
CA GLY A 122 -1.75 24.49 -1.65
C GLY A 122 -1.90 24.21 -0.16
N ASN A 123 -2.38 25.23 0.56
CA ASN A 123 -2.61 25.21 2.00
C ASN A 123 -4.08 25.55 2.28
N LEU A 124 -4.72 24.79 3.17
CA LEU A 124 -6.13 24.95 3.53
C LEU A 124 -6.44 26.21 4.34
N ASN A 125 -5.41 26.91 4.82
CA ASN A 125 -5.56 28.25 5.39
C ASN A 125 -5.88 29.31 4.30
N ASP A 126 -5.52 29.04 3.05
CA ASP A 126 -5.61 29.99 1.94
C ASP A 126 -6.59 29.55 0.83
N ILE A 127 -6.70 28.24 0.58
CA ILE A 127 -7.46 27.66 -0.53
C ILE A 127 -8.37 26.56 0.01
N SER A 128 -9.63 26.51 -0.43
CA SER A 128 -10.55 25.47 0.04
C SER A 128 -10.10 24.07 -0.43
N VAL A 129 -10.43 23.05 0.36
CA VAL A 129 -10.13 21.66 0.00
C VAL A 129 -10.76 21.28 -1.34
N ILE A 130 -11.94 21.82 -1.67
CA ILE A 130 -12.66 21.53 -2.92
C ILE A 130 -11.96 22.16 -4.12
N ASP A 131 -11.43 23.37 -3.98
CA ASP A 131 -10.68 24.04 -5.06
C ASP A 131 -9.39 23.27 -5.37
N ILE A 132 -8.69 22.77 -4.34
CA ILE A 132 -7.53 21.91 -4.53
C ILE A 132 -7.94 20.59 -5.19
N TRP A 133 -8.99 19.94 -4.67
CA TRP A 133 -9.44 18.62 -5.12
C TRP A 133 -9.95 18.60 -6.56
N SER A 134 -10.61 19.68 -6.99
CA SER A 134 -11.12 19.87 -8.35
C SER A 134 -10.12 20.59 -9.28
N GLY A 135 -9.02 21.12 -8.73
CA GLY A 135 -8.01 21.87 -9.45
C GLY A 135 -7.18 21.04 -10.44
N ASP A 136 -6.63 21.71 -11.45
CA ASP A 136 -5.86 21.06 -12.52
C ASP A 136 -4.63 20.33 -12.01
N LYS A 137 -3.94 20.87 -10.99
CA LYS A 137 -2.74 20.25 -10.41
C LYS A 137 -3.05 18.86 -9.86
N TYR A 138 -4.10 18.72 -9.06
CA TYR A 138 -4.48 17.43 -8.46
C TYR A 138 -5.07 16.47 -9.50
N ARG A 139 -5.90 16.97 -10.44
CA ARG A 139 -6.37 16.17 -11.58
C ARG A 139 -5.21 15.61 -12.41
N ASN A 140 -4.18 16.42 -12.68
CA ASN A 140 -2.99 15.98 -13.39
C ASN A 140 -2.21 14.91 -12.62
N LEU A 141 -2.05 15.06 -11.29
CA LEU A 141 -1.43 13.98 -10.50
C LEU A 141 -2.23 12.68 -10.59
N ARG A 142 -3.57 12.75 -10.49
CA ARG A 142 -4.45 11.56 -10.56
C ARG A 142 -4.34 10.80 -11.89
N THR A 143 -4.04 11.49 -12.99
CA THR A 143 -3.89 10.85 -14.31
C THR A 143 -2.44 10.43 -14.59
N THR A 144 -1.45 11.12 -14.03
CA THR A 144 -0.02 10.92 -14.36
C THR A 144 0.81 10.23 -13.28
N TYR A 145 0.24 9.90 -12.10
CA TYR A 145 1.01 9.36 -10.97
C TYR A 145 1.82 8.10 -11.34
N ARG A 146 1.33 7.28 -12.28
CA ARG A 146 2.04 6.06 -12.72
C ARG A 146 3.39 6.32 -13.40
N ASN A 147 3.67 7.57 -13.77
CA ASN A 147 4.95 8.00 -14.34
C ASN A 147 5.89 8.60 -13.28
N ARG A 148 5.49 8.58 -12.00
CA ARG A 148 6.27 9.17 -10.90
C ARG A 148 7.05 8.05 -10.19
N PRO A 149 8.39 8.18 -10.01
CA PRO A 149 9.20 7.14 -9.36
C PRO A 149 8.65 6.70 -8.00
N LEU A 150 8.22 7.65 -7.16
CA LEU A 150 7.62 7.35 -5.86
C LEU A 150 6.39 6.43 -5.97
N CYS A 151 5.55 6.65 -6.98
CA CYS A 151 4.32 5.90 -7.17
C CYS A 151 4.55 4.56 -7.87
N ILE A 152 5.58 4.44 -8.70
CA ILE A 152 5.99 3.17 -9.30
C ILE A 152 6.43 2.20 -8.20
N ALA A 153 7.23 2.69 -7.24
CA ALA A 153 7.77 1.91 -6.13
C ALA A 153 6.86 1.88 -4.87
N CYS A 154 5.56 2.16 -4.99
CA CYS A 154 4.67 2.30 -3.84
C CYS A 154 4.02 0.97 -3.41
N ASN A 155 4.34 0.50 -2.19
CA ASN A 155 3.80 -0.74 -1.60
C ASN A 155 2.29 -0.69 -1.31
N MET A 156 1.63 0.47 -1.47
CA MET A 156 0.20 0.63 -1.24
C MET A 156 -0.62 0.49 -2.53
N ARG A 157 0.02 0.45 -3.71
CA ARG A 157 -0.71 0.26 -4.97
C ARG A 157 -1.26 -1.15 -5.04
N ARG A 158 -2.53 -1.26 -5.41
CA ARG A 158 -3.21 -2.55 -5.55
C ARG A 158 -2.92 -3.14 -6.93
N PRO A 159 -2.34 -4.35 -7.02
CA PRO A 159 -2.16 -5.06 -8.29
C PRO A 159 -3.48 -5.24 -9.05
N VAL A 160 -3.40 -5.38 -10.38
CA VAL A 160 -4.60 -5.52 -11.26
C VAL A 160 -5.30 -6.86 -11.04
N GLN A 161 -4.55 -7.89 -10.64
CA GLN A 161 -5.06 -9.18 -10.25
C GLN A 161 -4.53 -9.53 -8.86
N GLU A 162 -5.45 -9.72 -7.92
CA GLU A 162 -5.45 -10.70 -6.81
C GLU A 162 -6.49 -10.24 -5.77
N SER A 163 -7.76 -10.47 -6.11
CA SER A 163 -8.85 -10.54 -5.15
C SER A 163 -9.14 -12.01 -4.89
N ILE A 164 -8.55 -12.55 -3.81
CA ILE A 164 -9.06 -13.73 -3.10
C ILE A 164 -9.34 -13.26 -1.69
#